data_AF-K1T9Z6-F1
#
_entry.id   AF-K1T9Z6-F1
#
_cell.length_a   1.000
_cell.length_b   1.000
_cell.length_c   1.000
_cell.angle_alpha   90.00
_cell.angle_beta   90.00
_cell.angle_gamma   90.00
#
_symmetry.space_group_name_H-M   'P 1'
#
loop_
_entity.id
_entity.type
_entity.pdbx_description
1 polymer ?
#
loop_
_entity_poly.entity_id
_entity_poly.type
_entity_poly.pdbx_seq_one_letter_code
_entity_poly.pdbx_strand_id
1 'polypeptide(L)'
;DGSIDGLRNDDVVEITCDVDKNGCTPHRIGKVDEQNLELIRRVKNYERLSSKAIRERSRSAAIQALTLHPLVNSYSIAVKLVDEFIEHNKNYCGGWK
;
A
#
# COMPACT_ATOMS: atom_id res chain seq x y z
N ASP A 1 15.81 4.98 3.80
CA ASP A 1 16.09 5.44 5.18
C ASP A 1 14.97 4.99 6.09
N GLY A 2 15.29 4.29 7.19
CA GLY A 2 14.29 3.61 8.02
C GLY A 2 13.98 4.35 9.32
N SER A 3 12.79 4.91 9.44
CA SER A 3 12.33 5.62 10.66
C SER A 3 11.54 4.75 11.63
N ILE A 4 10.91 3.68 11.15
CA ILE A 4 10.11 2.72 11.94
C ILE A 4 10.72 1.33 11.78
N ASP A 5 11.02 0.67 12.89
CA ASP A 5 11.64 -0.65 12.88
C ASP A 5 10.65 -1.70 12.35
N GLY A 6 11.11 -2.52 11.40
CA GLY A 6 10.31 -3.60 10.82
C GLY A 6 9.48 -3.24 9.58
N LEU A 7 9.61 -2.01 9.06
CA LEU A 7 9.17 -1.61 7.71
C LEU A 7 10.33 -1.63 6.71
N ARG A 8 10.02 -1.59 5.41
CA ARG A 8 11.06 -1.52 4.38
C ARG A 8 11.61 -0.09 4.27
N ASN A 9 12.86 0.03 3.85
CA ASN A 9 13.53 1.33 3.71
C ASN A 9 12.94 2.23 2.60
N ASP A 10 12.14 1.66 1.71
CA ASP A 10 11.43 2.32 0.62
C ASP A 10 9.92 2.49 0.90
N ASP A 11 9.45 2.08 2.09
CA ASP A 11 8.07 2.33 2.50
C ASP A 11 7.91 3.81 2.85
N VAL A 12 6.95 4.47 2.20
CA VAL A 12 6.54 5.84 2.55
C VAL A 12 5.79 5.80 3.88
N VAL A 13 6.14 6.66 4.82
CA VAL A 13 5.50 6.75 6.14
C VAL A 13 5.14 8.18 6.48
N GLU A 14 4.15 8.36 7.34
CA GLU A 14 3.79 9.65 7.92
C GLU A 14 4.29 9.67 9.37
N ILE A 15 5.20 10.59 9.68
CA ILE A 15 5.90 10.70 10.97
C ILE A 15 6.22 12.17 11.25
N THR A 16 6.53 12.48 12.51
CA THR A 16 7.00 13.80 12.91
C THR A 16 8.35 14.13 12.25
N CYS A 17 8.48 15.35 11.76
CA CYS A 17 9.70 15.88 11.17
C CYS A 17 9.95 17.31 11.63
N ASP A 18 11.22 17.69 11.76
CA ASP A 18 11.62 19.08 11.83
C ASP A 18 11.76 19.64 10.41
N VAL A 19 11.15 20.79 10.14
CA VAL A 19 11.17 21.43 8.82
C VAL A 19 11.79 22.82 8.94
N ASP A 20 12.89 23.04 8.22
CA ASP A 20 13.59 24.33 8.18
C ASP A 20 14.03 24.69 6.76
N LYS A 21 14.82 25.76 6.62
CA LYS A 21 15.34 26.23 5.32
C LYS A 21 16.23 25.21 4.58
N ASN A 22 16.74 24.20 5.28
CA ASN A 22 17.62 23.16 4.73
C ASN A 22 16.84 21.90 4.31
N GLY A 23 15.56 21.79 4.68
CA GLY A 23 14.67 20.72 4.24
C GLY A 23 13.86 20.10 5.39
N CYS A 24 13.50 18.83 5.20
CA CYS A 24 12.71 18.04 6.14
C CYS A 24 13.59 16.97 6.78
N THR A 25 13.74 17.00 8.10
CA THR A 25 14.50 16.02 8.88
C THR A 25 13.52 15.13 9.65
N PRO A 26 13.36 13.85 9.25
CA PRO A 26 12.43 12.94 9.93
C PRO A 26 12.95 12.50 11.29
N HIS A 27 12.04 12.40 12.26
CA HIS A 27 12.36 11.83 13.57
C HIS A 27 12.35 10.30 13.51
N ARG A 28 13.29 9.66 14.22
CA ARG A 28 13.29 8.19 14.34
C ARG A 28 12.25 7.75 15.36
N ILE A 29 11.27 6.98 14.90
CA ILE A 29 10.21 6.39 15.74
C ILE A 29 10.72 5.12 16.44
N GLY A 30 11.49 4.28 15.74
CA GLY A 30 12.00 3.02 16.27
C GLY A 30 10.92 1.94 16.37
N LYS A 31 10.92 1.19 17.48
CA LYS A 31 9.98 0.08 17.69
C LYS A 31 8.58 0.61 18.00
N VAL A 32 7.60 0.11 17.26
CA VAL A 32 6.17 0.31 17.52
C VAL A 32 5.57 -0.92 18.23
N ASP A 33 4.38 -0.75 18.82
CA ASP A 33 3.62 -1.86 19.36
C ASP A 33 3.38 -2.94 18.29
N GLU A 34 3.40 -4.21 18.71
CA GLU A 34 3.34 -5.36 17.79
C GLU A 34 2.03 -5.42 17.02
N GLN A 35 0.88 -5.15 17.68
CA GLN A 35 -0.42 -5.19 17.01
C GLN A 35 -0.53 -4.06 15.99
N ASN A 36 -0.02 -2.88 16.32
CA ASN A 36 0.04 -1.75 15.40
C ASN A 36 0.94 -2.06 14.20
N LEU A 37 2.10 -2.69 14.42
CA LEU A 37 3.03 -3.04 13.34
C LEU A 37 2.40 -4.00 12.33
N GLU A 38 1.64 -4.99 12.80
CA GLU A 38 0.99 -5.96 11.92
C GLU A 38 -0.07 -5.31 11.03
N LEU A 39 -0.85 -4.37 11.58
CA LEU A 39 -1.80 -3.60 10.78
C LEU A 39 -1.08 -2.72 9.74
N ILE A 40 -0.02 -2.00 10.15
CA ILE A 40 0.77 -1.16 9.24
C ILE A 40 1.33 -2.01 8.11
N ARG A 41 1.97 -3.16 8.41
CA ARG A 41 2.54 -4.05 7.41
C ARG A 41 1.53 -4.55 6.40
N ARG A 42 0.31 -4.85 6.87
CA ARG A 42 -0.79 -5.30 6.02
C ARG A 42 -1.21 -4.22 5.03
N VAL A 43 -1.34 -2.97 5.49
CA VAL A 43 -1.63 -1.81 4.62
C VAL A 43 -0.46 -1.52 3.67
N LYS A 44 0.80 -1.59 4.14
CA LYS A 44 1.98 -1.42 3.27
C LYS A 44 2.07 -2.48 2.18
N ASN A 45 1.65 -3.71 2.47
CA ASN A 45 1.59 -4.75 1.44
C ASN A 45 0.54 -4.41 0.36
N TYR A 46 -0.65 -3.98 0.79
CA TYR A 46 -1.69 -3.48 -0.12
C TYR A 46 -1.19 -2.32 -1.01
N GLU A 47 -0.52 -1.32 -0.45
CA GLU A 47 0.01 -0.16 -1.19
C GLU A 47 1.03 -0.58 -2.26
N ARG A 48 1.98 -1.45 -1.89
CA ARG A 48 2.99 -1.95 -2.82
C ARG A 48 2.38 -2.78 -3.95
N LEU A 49 1.45 -3.67 -3.61
CA LEU A 49 0.74 -4.49 -4.62
C LEU A 49 -0.13 -3.64 -5.53
N SER A 50 -0.80 -2.60 -5.00
CA SER A 50 -1.60 -1.66 -5.78
C SER A 50 -0.73 -0.85 -6.75
N SER A 51 0.41 -0.34 -6.27
CA SER A 51 1.40 0.34 -7.13
C SER A 51 1.92 -0.58 -8.23
N LYS A 52 2.27 -1.83 -7.89
CA LYS A 52 2.66 -2.86 -8.86
C LYS A 52 1.56 -3.11 -9.89
N ALA A 53 0.32 -3.28 -9.43
CA ALA A 53 -0.83 -3.53 -10.29
C ALA A 53 -1.03 -2.43 -11.33
N ILE A 54 -0.90 -1.16 -10.94
CA ILE A 54 -1.00 -0.03 -11.87
C ILE A 54 0.16 0.01 -12.86
N ARG A 55 1.40 -0.11 -12.37
CA ARG A 55 2.61 -0.04 -13.21
C ARG A 55 2.69 -1.16 -14.23
N GLU A 56 2.30 -2.36 -13.82
CA GLU A 56 2.36 -3.57 -14.65
C GLU A 56 1.03 -3.88 -15.34
N ARG A 57 -0.03 -3.11 -15.07
CA ARG A 57 -1.41 -3.36 -15.51
C ARG A 57 -1.86 -4.78 -15.16
N SER A 58 -1.54 -5.22 -13.96
CA SER A 58 -1.74 -6.59 -13.48
C SER A 58 -3.00 -6.71 -12.64
N ARG A 59 -4.02 -7.38 -13.19
CA ARG A 59 -5.25 -7.71 -12.49
C ARG A 59 -4.98 -8.61 -11.28
N SER A 60 -4.08 -9.59 -11.44
CA SER A 60 -3.73 -10.50 -10.35
C SER A 60 -3.07 -9.79 -9.16
N ALA A 61 -2.20 -8.80 -9.42
CA ALA A 61 -1.61 -7.98 -8.35
C ALA A 61 -2.68 -7.13 -7.64
N ALA A 62 -3.65 -6.57 -8.36
CA ALA A 62 -4.77 -5.84 -7.74
C ALA A 62 -5.65 -6.73 -6.86
N ILE A 63 -5.91 -7.98 -7.31
CA ILE A 63 -6.68 -8.95 -6.52
C ILE A 63 -5.93 -9.29 -5.24
N GLN A 64 -4.62 -9.52 -5.31
CA GLN A 64 -3.79 -9.77 -4.12
C GLN A 64 -3.80 -8.57 -3.16
N ALA A 65 -3.68 -7.35 -3.70
CA ALA A 65 -3.80 -6.12 -2.91
C ALA A 65 -5.12 -6.11 -2.13
N LEU A 66 -6.26 -6.19 -2.82
CA LEU A 66 -7.57 -6.13 -2.16
C LEU A 66 -7.83 -7.33 -1.24
N THR A 67 -7.30 -8.51 -1.56
CA THR A 67 -7.39 -9.69 -0.67
C THR A 67 -6.72 -9.42 0.69
N LEU A 68 -5.61 -8.69 0.71
CA LEU A 68 -4.90 -8.33 1.94
C LEU A 68 -5.52 -7.14 2.66
N HIS A 69 -6.25 -6.26 1.98
CA HIS A 69 -6.77 -5.04 2.58
C HIS A 69 -7.72 -5.35 3.77
N PRO A 70 -7.54 -4.74 4.96
CA PRO A 70 -8.31 -5.08 6.16
C PRO A 70 -9.84 -4.96 6.02
N LEU A 71 -10.30 -4.01 5.19
CA LEU A 71 -11.73 -3.80 4.92
C LEU A 71 -12.34 -4.74 3.86
N VAL A 72 -11.51 -5.54 3.18
CA VAL A 72 -11.97 -6.50 2.15
C VAL A 72 -11.70 -7.93 2.61
N ASN A 73 -10.42 -8.25 2.90
CA ASN A 73 -9.97 -9.49 3.53
C ASN A 73 -10.63 -10.78 2.99
N SER A 74 -10.92 -10.83 1.69
CA SER A 74 -11.63 -11.93 1.05
C SER A 74 -11.27 -11.98 -0.42
N TYR A 75 -10.73 -13.11 -0.85
CA TYR A 75 -10.32 -13.30 -2.24
C TYR A 75 -11.51 -13.21 -3.21
N SER A 76 -12.63 -13.85 -2.88
CA SER A 76 -13.80 -13.88 -3.76
C SER A 76 -14.45 -12.49 -3.91
N ILE A 77 -14.44 -11.68 -2.85
CA ILE A 77 -14.88 -10.28 -2.90
C ILE A 77 -13.87 -9.44 -3.68
N ALA A 78 -12.57 -9.60 -3.43
CA ALA A 78 -11.51 -8.88 -4.12
C ALA A 78 -11.57 -9.09 -5.65
N VAL A 79 -11.80 -10.32 -6.12
CA VAL A 79 -11.98 -10.62 -7.56
C VAL A 79 -13.11 -9.78 -8.15
N LYS A 80 -14.29 -9.82 -7.52
CA LYS A 80 -15.46 -9.06 -8.00
C LYS A 80 -15.19 -7.55 -8.03
N LEU A 81 -14.61 -7.02 -6.96
CA LEU A 81 -14.29 -5.59 -6.86
C LEU A 81 -13.29 -5.15 -7.93
N VAL A 82 -12.22 -5.92 -8.17
CA VAL A 82 -11.24 -5.57 -9.22
C VAL A 82 -11.90 -5.55 -10.59
N ASP A 83 -12.74 -6.54 -10.90
CA ASP A 83 -13.45 -6.59 -12.18
C ASP A 83 -14.38 -5.40 -12.36
N GLU A 84 -15.17 -5.06 -11.33
CA GLU A 84 -16.05 -3.90 -11.33
C GLU A 84 -15.28 -2.58 -11.44
N PHE A 85 -14.14 -2.44 -10.75
CA PHE A 85 -13.32 -1.22 -10.84
C PHE A 85 -12.66 -1.07 -12.20
N ILE A 86 -12.14 -2.13 -12.80
CA ILE A 86 -11.55 -2.06 -14.16
C ILE A 86 -12.64 -1.71 -15.17
N GLU A 87 -13.82 -2.33 -15.08
CA GLU A 87 -14.98 -2.06 -15.93
C GLU A 87 -15.42 -0.59 -15.82
N HIS A 88 -15.65 -0.11 -14.59
CA HIS A 88 -16.10 1.24 -14.34
C HIS A 88 -15.07 2.30 -14.77
N ASN A 89 -13.78 1.96 -14.67
CA ASN A 89 -12.67 2.86 -15.02
C ASN A 89 -12.02 2.52 -16.37
N LYS A 90 -12.73 1.86 -17.30
CA LYS A 90 -12.19 1.43 -18.61
C LYS A 90 -11.39 2.50 -19.36
N ASN A 91 -11.85 3.76 -19.30
CA ASN A 91 -11.21 4.89 -19.97
C ASN A 91 -9.84 5.27 -19.35
N TYR A 92 -9.58 4.82 -18.11
CA TYR A 92 -8.36 5.09 -17.34
C TYR A 92 -7.51 3.83 -17.14
N CYS A 93 -8.12 2.64 -17.19
CA CYS A 93 -7.50 1.33 -16.93
C CYS A 93 -7.20 0.55 -18.23
N GLY A 94 -6.90 1.24 -19.32
CA GLY A 94 -6.59 0.60 -20.60
C GLY A 94 -5.42 -0.39 -20.50
N GLY A 95 -5.65 -1.64 -20.92
CA GLY A 95 -4.60 -2.66 -21.05
C GLY A 95 -4.30 -3.50 -19.80
N TRP A 96 -5.19 -3.50 -18.81
CA TRP A 96 -5.10 -4.40 -17.65
C TRP A 96 -5.47 -5.83 -18.03
N LYS A 97 -4.71 -6.80 -17.51
CA LYS A 97 -4.87 -8.25 -17.77
C LYS A 97 -4.74 -9.07 -16.50
#